data_AF-A0A5B6ZTR4-F1
#
_entry.id   AF-A0A5B6ZTR4-F1
#
_cell.length_a   1.000
_cell.length_b   1.000
_cell.length_c   1.000
_cell.angle_alpha   90.00
_cell.angle_beta   90.00
_cell.angle_gamma   90.00
#
_symmetry.space_group_name_H-M   'P 1'
#
loop_
_entity.id
_entity.type
_entity.pdbx_description
1 polymer ?
#
loop_
_entity_poly.entity_id
_entity_poly.type
_entity_poly.pdbx_seq_one_letter_code
_entity_poly.pdbx_strand_id
1 'polypeptide(L)'
;RGELLKCRIPAPYGYKTPFRWPESRDSAWYANVPHKHLTVEKAGQNWVRFQRDRFRFPGGGTMFPRGADAYIDDIGKLINLRDGSIRTAIDTGCGVASWGAYLMSRNIVTMSFAPRDTHEA
;
A
#
# COMPACT_ATOMS: atom_id res chain seq x y z
N ARG A 1 -30.96 -24.40 21.05
CA ARG A 1 -30.53 -23.55 19.91
C ARG A 1 -29.04 -23.31 20.09
N GLY A 2 -28.19 -23.92 19.25
CA GLY A 2 -26.74 -23.84 19.37
C GLY A 2 -26.22 -22.44 19.05
N GLU A 3 -25.34 -21.93 19.89
CA GLU A 3 -24.63 -20.66 19.65
C GLU A 3 -23.82 -20.74 18.35
N LEU A 4 -24.06 -19.79 17.45
CA LEU A 4 -23.20 -19.55 16.28
C LEU A 4 -21.85 -19.04 16.77
N LEU A 5 -20.80 -19.85 16.66
CA LEU A 5 -19.42 -19.40 16.87
C LEU A 5 -19.13 -18.20 15.95
N LYS A 6 -19.06 -16.99 16.54
CA LYS A 6 -18.55 -15.81 15.84
C LYS A 6 -17.04 -15.95 15.76
N CYS A 7 -16.54 -16.59 14.69
CA CYS A 7 -15.12 -16.79 14.38
C CYS A 7 -14.39 -15.49 13.98
N ARG A 8 -14.62 -14.38 14.69
CA ARG A 8 -13.91 -13.12 14.46
C ARG A 8 -13.19 -12.74 15.74
N ILE A 9 -11.86 -12.81 15.68
CA ILE A 9 -10.98 -12.22 16.69
C ILE A 9 -11.41 -10.74 16.85
N PRO A 10 -11.76 -10.29 18.07
CA PRO A 10 -12.14 -8.91 18.28
C PRO A 10 -10.97 -7.99 17.94
N ALA A 11 -11.28 -6.78 17.47
CA ALA A 11 -10.25 -5.79 17.22
C ALA A 11 -9.49 -5.50 18.52
N PRO A 12 -8.15 -5.37 18.49
CA PRO A 12 -7.37 -5.01 19.66
C PRO A 12 -7.86 -3.70 20.30
N TYR A 13 -7.62 -3.55 21.60
CA TYR A 13 -7.94 -2.31 22.29
C TYR A 13 -7.27 -1.11 21.62
N GLY A 14 -8.06 -0.06 21.32
CA GLY A 14 -7.59 1.15 20.63
C GLY A 14 -7.51 1.05 19.10
N TYR A 15 -7.82 -0.11 18.51
CA TYR A 15 -7.90 -0.26 17.05
C TYR A 15 -8.99 0.65 16.47
N LYS A 16 -8.63 1.44 15.47
CA LYS A 16 -9.52 2.37 14.78
C LYS A 16 -10.06 1.76 13.48
N THR A 17 -11.24 2.20 13.06
CA THR A 17 -11.79 1.84 11.74
C THR A 17 -10.83 2.27 10.62
N PRO A 18 -10.36 1.36 9.75
CA PRO A 18 -9.48 1.71 8.64
C PRO A 18 -10.14 2.72 7.70
N PHE A 19 -9.31 3.50 7.00
CA PHE A 19 -9.79 4.39 5.95
C PHE A 19 -10.46 3.59 4.82
N ARG A 20 -11.41 4.23 4.13
CA ARG A 20 -11.98 3.63 2.92
C ARG A 20 -10.98 3.79 1.77
N TRP A 21 -11.02 2.87 0.81
CA TRP A 21 -10.35 3.08 -0.47
C TRP A 21 -10.95 4.32 -1.17
N PRO A 22 -10.14 5.21 -1.80
CA PRO A 22 -8.70 5.10 -2.02
C PRO A 22 -7.80 5.72 -0.93
N GLU A 23 -8.36 6.38 0.10
CA GLU A 23 -7.55 7.02 1.15
C GLU A 23 -6.65 6.03 1.89
N SER A 24 -7.13 4.79 2.08
CA SER A 24 -6.34 3.72 2.71
C SER A 24 -5.10 3.28 1.93
N ARG A 25 -4.96 3.70 0.67
CA ARG A 25 -3.72 3.51 -0.11
C ARG A 25 -2.56 4.30 0.50
N ASP A 26 -2.86 5.53 0.91
CA ASP A 26 -1.84 6.50 1.30
C ASP A 26 -1.80 6.71 2.81
N SER A 27 -2.73 6.13 3.57
CA SER A 27 -2.88 6.38 5.01
C SER A 27 -3.28 5.16 5.82
N ALA A 28 -2.66 5.01 7.00
CA ALA A 28 -3.07 4.06 8.03
C ALA A 28 -3.06 4.73 9.41
N TRP A 29 -3.92 4.28 10.33
CA TRP A 29 -3.86 4.76 11.71
C TRP A 29 -2.62 4.22 12.40
N TYR A 30 -1.90 5.07 13.13
CA TYR A 30 -0.78 4.64 13.97
C TYR A 30 -1.24 3.57 14.98
N ALA A 31 -2.43 3.76 15.57
CA ALA A 31 -3.02 2.82 16.52
C ALA A 31 -3.28 1.41 15.95
N ASN A 32 -3.38 1.28 14.62
CA ASN A 32 -3.64 -0.01 13.97
C ASN A 32 -2.35 -0.75 13.62
N VAL A 33 -1.21 -0.05 13.61
CA VAL A 33 0.10 -0.59 13.22
C VAL A 33 1.18 0.01 14.12
N PRO A 34 1.14 -0.17 15.46
CA PRO A 34 1.90 0.64 16.42
C PRO A 34 3.42 0.36 16.48
N HIS A 35 4.03 -0.01 15.37
CA HIS A 35 5.46 -0.31 15.23
C HIS A 35 6.23 0.99 14.98
N LYS A 36 6.68 1.66 16.06
CA LYS A 36 7.45 2.93 15.95
C LYS A 36 8.76 2.76 15.15
N HIS A 37 9.42 1.61 15.28
CA HIS A 37 10.71 1.36 14.64
C HIS A 37 10.63 1.47 13.10
N LEU A 38 9.50 1.09 12.48
CA LEU A 38 9.29 1.22 11.03
C LEU A 38 9.48 2.64 10.51
N THR A 39 9.11 3.64 11.33
CA THR A 39 9.29 5.06 10.95
C THR A 39 10.70 5.57 11.14
N VAL A 40 11.50 4.93 11.98
CA VAL A 40 12.88 5.34 12.26
C VAL A 40 13.82 4.65 11.28
N GLU A 41 13.67 3.34 11.07
CA GLU A 41 14.54 2.56 10.19
C GLU A 41 14.32 2.87 8.70
N LYS A 42 13.07 3.16 8.30
CA LYS A 42 12.73 3.38 6.88
C LYS A 42 12.35 4.83 6.56
N ALA A 43 12.56 5.76 7.49
CA ALA A 43 12.38 7.20 7.26
C ALA A 43 13.22 7.73 6.08
N GLY A 44 14.46 7.26 5.97
CA GLY A 44 15.40 7.69 4.92
C GLY A 44 14.99 7.28 3.50
N GLN A 45 14.08 6.32 3.34
CA GLN A 45 13.66 5.78 2.04
C GLN A 45 12.36 6.41 1.52
N ASN A 46 11.85 7.45 2.19
CA ASN A 46 10.57 8.10 1.89
C ASN A 46 9.39 7.09 1.82
N TRP A 47 9.48 6.00 2.59
CA TRP A 47 8.52 4.91 2.52
C TRP A 47 7.29 5.17 3.38
N VAL A 48 7.50 5.65 4.61
CA VAL A 48 6.44 5.97 5.56
C VAL A 48 6.78 7.25 6.30
N ARG A 49 5.78 8.10 6.52
CA ARG A 49 5.89 9.33 7.31
C ARG A 49 4.90 9.28 8.45
N PHE A 50 5.37 9.52 9.67
CA PHE A 50 4.48 9.71 10.80
C PHE A 50 3.91 11.13 10.79
N GLN A 51 2.59 11.25 10.77
CA GLN A 51 1.86 12.53 10.83
C GLN A 51 0.83 12.45 11.95
N ARG A 52 1.23 12.90 13.15
CA ARG A 52 0.41 12.94 14.37
C ARG A 52 -0.13 11.57 14.80
N ASP A 53 -1.29 11.16 14.28
CA ASP A 53 -1.94 9.89 14.62
C ASP A 53 -2.07 8.96 13.40
N ARG A 54 -1.43 9.32 12.29
CA ARG A 54 -1.46 8.57 11.03
C ARG A 54 -0.05 8.26 10.53
N PHE A 55 0.08 7.13 9.87
CA PHE A 55 1.16 6.92 8.91
C PHE A 55 0.68 7.35 7.53
N ARG A 56 1.56 8.03 6.80
CA ARG A 56 1.36 8.41 5.41
C ARG A 56 2.37 7.69 4.53
N PHE A 57 1.87 7.06 3.48
CA PHE A 57 2.65 6.35 2.48
C PHE A 57 2.62 7.18 1.19
N PRO A 58 3.71 7.83 0.80
CA PRO A 58 3.72 8.72 -0.37
C PRO A 58 3.80 7.95 -1.70
N GLY A 59 3.64 6.62 -1.70
CA GLY A 59 3.76 5.77 -2.89
C GLY A 59 5.20 5.66 -3.43
N GLY A 60 6.19 6.10 -2.65
CA GLY A 60 7.60 6.07 -2.99
C GLY A 60 8.34 4.84 -2.47
N GLY A 61 9.66 4.95 -2.46
CA GLY A 61 10.62 3.93 -2.02
C GLY A 61 11.92 4.06 -2.80
N THR A 62 12.88 3.17 -2.56
CA THR A 62 14.17 3.16 -3.27
C THR A 62 14.01 3.12 -4.79
N MET A 63 13.01 2.38 -5.29
CA MET A 63 12.73 2.26 -6.74
C MET A 63 11.88 3.40 -7.31
N PHE A 64 11.15 4.14 -6.48
CA PHE A 64 10.23 5.20 -6.90
C PHE A 64 10.52 6.52 -6.16
N PRO A 65 11.66 7.18 -6.44
CA PRO A 65 12.04 8.40 -5.73
C PRO A 65 11.04 9.55 -5.92
N ARG A 66 10.35 9.58 -7.07
CA ARG A 66 9.27 10.55 -7.38
C ARG A 66 7.85 9.98 -7.15
N GLY A 67 7.74 8.81 -6.53
CA GLY A 67 6.49 8.07 -6.38
C GLY A 67 6.14 7.20 -7.60
N ALA A 68 5.37 6.14 -7.36
CA ALA A 68 4.99 5.18 -8.40
C ALA A 68 4.11 5.79 -9.50
N ASP A 69 3.27 6.79 -9.17
CA ASP A 69 2.40 7.46 -10.15
C ASP A 69 3.18 8.12 -11.28
N ALA A 70 4.28 8.81 -10.96
CA ALA A 70 5.13 9.47 -11.96
C ALA A 70 5.76 8.46 -12.92
N TYR A 71 6.14 7.28 -12.42
CA TYR A 71 6.65 6.19 -13.25
C TYR A 71 5.56 5.60 -14.14
N ILE A 72 4.35 5.41 -13.62
CA ILE A 72 3.19 4.95 -14.39
C ILE A 72 2.80 5.97 -15.48
N ASP A 73 2.91 7.26 -15.20
CA ASP A 73 2.70 8.31 -16.20
C ASP A 73 3.73 8.27 -17.32
N ASP A 74 4.99 7.95 -17.02
CA ASP A 74 6.04 7.77 -18.02
C ASP A 74 5.72 6.56 -18.93
N ILE A 75 5.17 5.45 -18.40
CA ILE A 75 4.65 4.32 -19.20
C ILE A 75 3.47 4.77 -20.06
N GLY A 76 2.56 5.58 -19.48
CA GLY A 76 1.38 6.11 -20.15
C GLY A 76 1.66 6.99 -21.37
N LYS A 77 2.90 7.48 -21.53
CA LYS A 77 3.35 8.20 -22.74
C LYS A 77 3.65 7.27 -23.91
N LEU A 78 3.91 5.99 -23.64
CA LEU A 78 4.28 4.99 -24.64
C LEU A 78 3.08 4.12 -25.04
N ILE A 79 2.25 3.77 -24.06
CA ILE A 79 1.04 2.95 -24.26
C ILE A 79 -0.15 3.58 -23.54
N ASN A 80 -1.34 3.41 -24.12
CA ASN A 80 -2.54 3.95 -23.50
C ASN A 80 -2.97 3.07 -22.31
N LEU A 81 -2.85 3.61 -21.10
CA LEU A 81 -3.28 2.94 -19.87
C LEU A 81 -4.72 3.29 -19.46
N ARG A 82 -5.44 4.13 -20.22
CA ARG A 82 -6.73 4.73 -19.81
C ARG A 82 -7.93 4.28 -20.65
N ASP A 83 -7.72 3.69 -21.81
CA ASP A 83 -8.82 3.25 -22.70
C ASP A 83 -9.48 1.91 -22.29
N GLY A 84 -8.94 1.24 -21.27
CA GLY A 84 -9.45 -0.05 -20.78
C GLY A 84 -9.07 -1.25 -21.66
N SER A 85 -8.17 -1.06 -22.64
CA SER A 85 -7.56 -2.16 -23.40
C SER A 85 -6.68 -3.03 -22.50
N ILE A 86 -5.97 -2.39 -21.57
CA ILE A 86 -5.21 -3.04 -20.50
C ILE A 86 -6.05 -3.02 -19.23
N ARG A 87 -6.30 -4.19 -18.64
CA ARG A 87 -7.11 -4.34 -17.42
C ARG A 87 -6.38 -5.01 -16.27
N THR A 88 -5.28 -5.69 -16.57
CA THR A 88 -4.52 -6.48 -15.60
C THR A 88 -3.02 -6.28 -15.80
N ALA A 89 -2.27 -6.33 -14.70
CA ALA A 89 -0.81 -6.27 -14.71
C ALA A 89 -0.21 -7.30 -13.75
N ILE A 90 1.00 -7.77 -14.09
CA ILE A 90 1.81 -8.64 -13.22
C ILE A 90 3.00 -7.80 -12.73
N ASP A 91 3.14 -7.71 -11.41
CA ASP A 91 4.20 -6.95 -10.72
C ASP A 91 5.16 -7.92 -10.04
N THR A 92 6.33 -8.15 -10.64
CA THR A 92 7.34 -9.07 -10.12
C THR A 92 8.42 -8.30 -9.36
N GLY A 93 8.86 -8.83 -8.21
CA GLY A 93 9.81 -8.13 -7.35
C GLY A 93 9.17 -7.02 -6.52
N CYS A 94 7.85 -7.11 -6.30
CA CYS A 94 7.10 -6.13 -5.54
C CYS A 94 7.59 -6.05 -4.09
N GLY A 95 8.10 -4.89 -3.67
CA GLY A 95 8.40 -4.65 -2.26
C GLY A 95 7.14 -4.37 -1.44
N VAL A 96 6.50 -3.23 -1.72
CA VAL A 96 5.44 -2.65 -0.86
C VAL A 96 4.16 -2.34 -1.64
N ALA A 97 4.04 -2.92 -2.84
CA ALA A 97 2.89 -2.84 -3.75
C ALA A 97 2.53 -1.44 -4.28
N SER A 98 3.43 -0.44 -4.17
CA SER A 98 3.16 0.92 -4.67
C SER A 98 2.78 0.95 -6.15
N TRP A 99 3.49 0.22 -7.02
CA TRP A 99 3.20 0.22 -8.45
C TRP A 99 1.80 -0.32 -8.75
N GLY A 100 1.46 -1.50 -8.22
CA GLY A 100 0.13 -2.08 -8.37
C GLY A 100 -0.99 -1.23 -7.75
N ALA A 101 -0.77 -0.66 -6.57
CA ALA A 101 -1.76 0.19 -5.90
C ALA A 101 -2.10 1.46 -6.69
N TYR A 102 -1.12 2.04 -7.39
CA TYR A 102 -1.33 3.24 -8.19
C TYR A 102 -1.92 2.93 -9.57
N LEU A 103 -1.66 1.76 -10.16
CA LEU A 103 -2.33 1.30 -11.38
C LEU A 103 -3.85 1.19 -11.24
N MET A 104 -4.36 0.97 -10.03
CA MET A 104 -5.81 0.94 -9.78
C MET A 104 -6.52 2.25 -10.13
N SER A 105 -5.81 3.39 -10.07
CA SER A 105 -6.33 4.69 -10.52
C SER A 105 -6.47 4.81 -12.04
N ARG A 106 -5.87 3.89 -12.80
CA ARG A 106 -6.03 3.70 -14.24
C ARG A 106 -6.97 2.53 -14.56
N ASN A 107 -7.71 2.02 -13.56
CA ASN A 107 -8.61 0.86 -13.69
C ASN A 107 -7.88 -0.42 -14.14
N ILE A 108 -6.63 -0.58 -13.72
CA ILE A 108 -5.81 -1.77 -13.98
C ILE A 108 -5.62 -2.51 -12.65
N VAL A 109 -6.02 -3.78 -12.61
CA VAL A 109 -5.88 -4.65 -11.43
C VAL A 109 -4.53 -5.36 -11.49
N THR A 110 -3.75 -5.26 -10.43
CA THR A 110 -2.39 -5.82 -10.40
C THR A 110 -2.31 -7.04 -9.49
N MET A 111 -1.67 -8.10 -9.99
CA MET A 111 -1.20 -9.21 -9.18
C MET A 111 0.28 -9.02 -8.88
N SER A 112 0.64 -8.92 -7.61
CA SER A 112 2.01 -8.65 -7.17
C SER A 112 2.66 -9.88 -6.53
N PHE A 113 3.88 -10.19 -6.98
CA PHE A 113 4.74 -11.23 -6.43
C PHE A 113 5.91 -10.57 -5.70
N ALA A 114 5.85 -10.61 -4.37
CA ALA A 114 6.91 -10.12 -3.51
C ALA A 114 7.95 -11.23 -3.23
N PRO A 115 9.26 -10.91 -3.20
CA PRO A 115 10.23 -11.82 -2.62
C PRO A 115 9.93 -12.03 -1.13
N ARG A 116 10.46 -13.11 -0.56
CA ARG A 116 10.39 -13.32 0.90
C ARG A 116 11.01 -12.11 1.60
N ASP A 117 10.23 -11.45 2.46
CA ASP A 117 10.76 -10.38 3.28
C ASP A 117 11.76 -10.99 4.29
N THR A 118 13.00 -10.50 4.26
CA THR A 118 14.05 -10.90 5.21
C THR A 118 14.15 -9.92 6.37
N HIS A 119 13.37 -8.83 6.34
CA HIS A 119 13.28 -7.87 7.42
C HIS A 119 12.08 -8.24 8.30
N GLU A 120 12.34 -8.74 9.51
CA GLU A 120 11.28 -8.92 10.52
C GLU A 120 10.81 -7.54 11.01
N ALA A 121 9.49 -7.34 11.11
CA ALA A 121 8.83 -6.13 11.60
C ALA A 121 7.88 -6.45 12.77
#